data_AF-P86728-F1
#
_entry.id   AF-P86728-F1
#
_cell.length_a   1.000
_cell.length_b   1.000
_cell.length_c   1.000
_cell.angle_alpha   90.00
_cell.angle_beta   90.00
_cell.angle_gamma   90.00
#
_symmetry.space_group_name_H-M   'P 1'
#
loop_
_entity.id
_entity.type
_entity.pdbx_description
1 polymer ?
#
loop_
_entity_poly.entity_id
_entity_poly.type
_entity_poly.pdbx_seq_one_letter_code
_entity_poly.pdbx_strand_id
1 'polypeptide(L)'
;MWYKVLGIVSLCSVYVSTQGSNLQCKIAGGGELIPIRTPEYRAWVPLGEVGLNVSDSKVLIFAARSCFGAHILLQNNAEDFKNAVYEIVIGGMKNTRSGIRQCVGCKFDEWVKDKALNCRFFNYFWISWCGDEVWVGHGYRPPHNRILRYKYENQPVINAASVRSESDTYWAL
;
A
#
# COMPACT_ATOMS: atom_id res chain seq x y z
N MET A 1 -10.65 26.40 -36.55
CA MET A 1 -11.37 26.10 -35.30
C MET A 1 -11.18 24.63 -34.98
N TRP A 2 -10.26 24.29 -34.07
CA TRP A 2 -10.24 23.14 -33.15
C TRP A 2 -9.02 23.38 -32.26
N TYR A 3 -9.25 23.87 -31.05
CA TYR A 3 -8.20 24.05 -30.05
C TYR A 3 -7.84 22.67 -29.50
N LYS A 4 -6.56 22.27 -29.61
CA LYS A 4 -6.01 21.17 -28.83
C LYS A 4 -6.08 21.58 -27.37
N VAL A 5 -6.95 20.93 -26.60
CA VAL A 5 -7.01 21.05 -25.16
C VAL A 5 -5.67 20.56 -24.62
N LEU A 6 -4.83 21.49 -24.17
CA LEU A 6 -3.70 21.22 -23.29
C LEU A 6 -4.28 20.74 -21.96
N GLY A 7 -4.58 19.43 -21.90
CA GLY A 7 -4.79 18.75 -20.64
C GLY A 7 -3.49 18.87 -19.86
N ILE A 8 -3.51 19.68 -18.81
CA ILE A 8 -2.49 19.67 -17.77
C ILE A 8 -2.52 18.27 -17.19
N VAL A 9 -1.64 17.40 -17.68
CA VAL A 9 -1.28 16.18 -16.97
C VAL A 9 -0.74 16.68 -15.66
N SER A 10 -1.51 16.50 -14.59
CA SER A 10 -1.07 16.77 -13.24
C SER A 10 0.15 15.90 -13.01
N LEU A 11 1.33 16.48 -13.19
CA LEU A 11 2.58 15.94 -12.70
C LEU A 11 2.48 16.02 -11.17
N CYS A 12 1.79 15.06 -10.56
CA CYS A 12 2.16 14.60 -9.25
C CYS A 12 3.55 13.97 -9.44
N SER A 13 4.56 14.83 -9.56
CA SER A 13 5.93 14.44 -9.32
C SER A 13 5.94 13.90 -7.91
N VAL A 14 5.90 12.57 -7.77
CA VAL A 14 6.34 11.92 -6.55
C VAL A 14 7.76 12.45 -6.37
N TYR A 15 7.93 13.38 -5.42
CA TYR A 15 9.24 13.81 -5.01
C TYR A 15 9.94 12.55 -4.53
N VAL A 16 10.87 12.02 -5.33
CA VAL A 16 11.89 11.12 -4.84
C VAL A 16 12.73 11.98 -3.90
N SER A 17 12.27 12.15 -2.67
CA SER A 17 13.08 12.82 -1.66
C SER A 17 14.21 11.85 -1.33
N THR A 18 15.38 12.08 -1.92
CA THR A 18 16.63 11.53 -1.39
C THR A 18 17.05 12.20 -0.08
N GLN A 19 16.24 13.13 0.46
CA GLN A 19 16.47 13.74 1.77
C GLN A 19 16.08 12.78 2.90
N GLY A 20 16.95 11.78 3.09
CA GLY A 20 16.86 10.78 4.15
C GLY A 20 17.94 9.71 3.99
N SER A 21 19.20 10.11 3.81
CA SER A 21 20.47 9.41 4.14
C SER A 21 20.64 7.88 3.99
N ASN A 22 19.79 7.15 3.26
CA ASN A 22 20.09 5.77 2.88
C ASN A 22 19.51 5.48 1.50
N LEU A 23 20.40 5.14 0.57
CA LEU A 23 20.08 4.57 -0.76
C LEU A 23 19.17 3.33 -0.70
N GLN A 24 18.94 2.79 0.52
CA GLN A 24 18.09 1.64 0.78
C GLN A 24 16.58 1.92 0.69
N CYS A 25 16.12 3.17 0.83
CA CYS A 25 14.69 3.49 0.90
C CYS A 25 14.14 4.09 -0.40
N LYS A 26 14.16 3.32 -1.48
CA LYS A 26 13.54 3.71 -2.75
C LYS A 26 12.01 3.59 -2.67
N ILE A 27 11.30 4.50 -3.34
CA ILE A 27 9.83 4.53 -3.40
C ILE A 27 9.36 3.81 -4.66
N ALA A 28 8.47 2.84 -4.51
CA ALA A 28 7.64 2.32 -5.58
C ALA A 28 6.44 3.24 -5.73
N GLY A 29 6.35 3.90 -6.87
CA GLY A 29 5.24 4.78 -7.23
C GLY A 29 5.55 5.48 -8.55
N GLY A 30 4.75 5.17 -9.58
CA GLY A 30 4.73 5.96 -10.81
C GLY A 30 3.88 7.20 -10.58
N GLY A 31 4.20 8.34 -11.18
CA GLY A 31 3.35 9.54 -11.10
C GLY A 31 1.97 9.40 -11.74
N GLU A 32 1.64 8.21 -12.28
CA GLU A 32 0.38 7.91 -12.95
C GLU A 32 -0.45 6.97 -12.07
N LEU A 33 -1.60 7.47 -11.60
CA LEU A 33 -2.56 6.71 -10.81
C LEU A 33 -3.03 5.51 -11.66
N ILE A 34 -2.62 4.29 -11.29
CA ILE A 34 -3.16 3.08 -11.92
C ILE A 34 -4.45 2.68 -11.18
N PRO A 35 -5.65 2.89 -11.77
CA PRO A 35 -6.89 2.51 -11.12
C PRO A 35 -7.02 0.98 -11.13
N ILE A 36 -6.71 0.32 -10.01
CA ILE A 36 -7.06 -1.08 -9.82
C ILE A 36 -8.42 -1.14 -9.12
N ARG A 37 -9.34 -1.96 -9.64
CA ARG A 37 -10.55 -2.34 -8.91
C ARG A 37 -10.37 -3.73 -8.32
N THR A 38 -10.39 -3.85 -7.00
CA THR A 38 -10.53 -5.14 -6.32
C THR A 38 -11.99 -5.30 -5.90
N PRO A 39 -12.75 -6.20 -6.55
CA PRO A 39 -14.13 -6.45 -6.16
C PRO A 39 -14.15 -7.21 -4.83
N GLU A 40 -15.20 -6.97 -4.03
CA GLU A 40 -15.37 -7.56 -2.70
C GLU A 40 -15.12 -9.09 -2.67
N TYR A 41 -14.29 -9.52 -1.71
CA TYR A 41 -13.95 -10.93 -1.44
C TYR A 41 -13.39 -11.72 -2.64
N ARG A 42 -12.86 -11.05 -3.67
CA ARG A 42 -12.21 -11.71 -4.81
C ARG A 42 -10.73 -12.01 -4.57
N ALA A 43 -10.08 -12.56 -5.60
CA ALA A 43 -8.68 -12.94 -5.60
C ALA A 43 -7.74 -11.74 -5.37
N TRP A 44 -6.53 -12.03 -4.92
CA TRP A 44 -5.43 -11.08 -4.84
C TRP A 44 -5.01 -10.63 -6.24
N VAL A 45 -4.67 -9.35 -6.38
CA VAL A 45 -4.09 -8.77 -7.59
C VAL A 45 -2.63 -8.45 -7.31
N PRO A 46 -1.67 -9.20 -7.87
CA PRO A 46 -0.25 -8.85 -7.81
C PRO A 46 0.01 -7.49 -8.46
N LEU A 47 0.73 -6.62 -7.75
CA LEU A 47 1.05 -5.27 -8.27
C LEU A 47 1.97 -5.33 -9.50
N GLY A 48 2.76 -6.40 -9.64
CA GLY A 48 3.56 -6.64 -10.84
C GLY A 48 2.72 -6.82 -12.11
N GLU A 49 1.49 -7.35 -12.02
CA GLU A 49 0.59 -7.52 -13.17
C GLU A 49 0.11 -6.18 -13.74
N VAL A 50 0.11 -5.13 -12.92
CA VAL A 50 -0.22 -3.77 -13.35
C VAL A 50 1.02 -2.90 -13.57
N GLY A 51 2.21 -3.51 -13.66
CA GLY A 51 3.46 -2.81 -13.93
C GLY A 51 4.11 -2.13 -12.73
N LEU A 52 3.62 -2.37 -11.50
CA LEU A 52 4.25 -1.85 -10.29
C LEU A 52 5.10 -2.92 -9.60
N ASN A 53 6.40 -2.87 -9.84
CA ASN A 53 7.37 -3.73 -9.15
C ASN A 53 7.90 -3.06 -7.87
N VAL A 54 7.88 -3.79 -6.76
CA VAL A 54 8.38 -3.31 -5.46
C VAL A 54 9.75 -3.89 -5.08
N SER A 55 10.36 -4.75 -5.91
CA SER A 55 11.64 -5.44 -5.60
C SER A 55 12.80 -4.48 -5.33
N ASP A 56 12.86 -3.37 -6.07
CA ASP A 56 13.91 -2.36 -5.92
C ASP A 56 13.49 -1.22 -4.97
N SER A 57 12.34 -1.33 -4.32
CA SER A 57 11.77 -0.33 -3.44
C SER A 57 11.59 -0.86 -2.04
N LYS A 58 11.61 0.05 -1.06
CA LYS A 58 11.30 -0.26 0.35
C LYS A 58 10.11 0.54 0.87
N VAL A 59 9.48 1.32 0.00
CA VAL A 59 8.31 2.12 0.33
C VAL A 59 7.29 1.96 -0.80
N LEU A 60 6.04 1.68 -0.44
CA LEU A 60 4.89 1.71 -1.33
C LEU A 60 4.01 2.89 -0.91
N ILE A 61 3.75 3.82 -1.82
CA ILE A 61 2.79 4.91 -1.62
C ILE A 61 1.58 4.59 -2.48
N PHE A 62 0.38 4.78 -1.93
CA PHE A 62 -0.85 4.53 -2.66
C PHE A 62 -2.00 5.34 -2.09
N ALA A 63 -3.11 5.37 -2.81
CA ALA A 63 -4.40 5.79 -2.31
C ALA A 63 -5.43 4.68 -2.47
N ALA A 64 -6.36 4.62 -1.52
CA ALA A 64 -7.48 3.69 -1.58
C ALA A 64 -8.81 4.44 -1.35
N ARG A 65 -9.79 4.14 -2.19
CA ARG A 65 -11.20 4.50 -2.00
C ARG A 65 -11.98 3.21 -1.78
N SER A 66 -12.45 3.03 -0.55
CA SER A 66 -13.05 1.79 -0.05
C SER A 66 -13.97 2.09 1.12
N CYS A 67 -15.00 1.28 1.33
CA CYS A 67 -15.81 1.43 2.54
C CYS A 67 -15.17 0.78 3.75
N PHE A 68 -14.45 -0.32 3.56
CA PHE A 68 -13.70 -1.06 4.59
C PHE A 68 -12.82 -2.14 3.95
N GLY A 69 -11.80 -2.55 4.70
CA GLY A 69 -10.92 -3.68 4.42
C GLY A 69 -10.15 -3.50 3.12
N ALA A 70 -9.12 -2.66 3.13
CA ALA A 70 -8.11 -2.61 2.09
C ALA A 70 -6.91 -3.44 2.56
N HIS A 71 -6.57 -4.50 1.83
CA HIS A 71 -5.57 -5.48 2.22
C HIS A 71 -4.39 -5.43 1.26
N ILE A 72 -3.19 -5.37 1.81
CA ILE A 72 -1.94 -5.33 1.07
C ILE A 72 -1.05 -6.45 1.59
N LEU A 73 -0.63 -7.35 0.71
CA LEU A 73 0.41 -8.32 1.02
C LEU A 73 1.78 -7.75 0.69
N LEU A 74 2.75 -8.02 1.56
CA LEU A 74 4.17 -7.96 1.23
C LEU A 74 4.66 -9.40 1.14
N GLN A 75 5.29 -9.76 0.02
CA GLN A 75 5.59 -11.13 -0.35
C GLN A 75 7.01 -11.26 -0.88
N ASN A 76 7.60 -12.46 -0.71
CA ASN A 76 8.84 -12.82 -1.41
C ASN A 76 8.55 -13.24 -2.87
N ASN A 77 7.46 -13.96 -3.11
CA ASN A 77 7.00 -14.37 -4.44
C ASN A 77 5.57 -13.84 -4.67
N ALA A 78 5.34 -13.21 -5.83
CA ALA A 78 4.05 -12.66 -6.21
C ALA A 78 2.90 -13.69 -6.22
N GLU A 79 3.21 -14.94 -6.51
CA GLU A 79 2.21 -16.02 -6.61
C GLU A 79 1.91 -16.70 -5.26
N ASP A 80 2.74 -16.48 -4.23
CA ASP A 80 2.54 -17.08 -2.91
C ASP A 80 1.72 -16.16 -2.00
N PHE A 81 0.40 -16.20 -2.17
CA PHE A 81 -0.53 -15.44 -1.33
C PHE A 81 -0.70 -16.06 0.06
N LYS A 82 -0.43 -17.36 0.22
CA LYS A 82 -0.69 -18.09 1.47
C LYS A 82 0.43 -17.84 2.49
N ASN A 83 1.68 -17.80 2.01
CA ASN A 83 2.86 -17.56 2.84
C ASN A 83 3.42 -16.14 2.59
N ALA A 84 2.52 -15.17 2.43
CA ALA A 84 2.92 -13.76 2.43
C ALA A 84 3.66 -13.43 3.73
N VAL A 85 4.67 -12.56 3.63
CA VAL A 85 5.50 -12.16 4.78
C VAL A 85 4.66 -11.36 5.76
N TYR A 86 3.91 -10.39 5.24
CA TYR A 86 2.97 -9.59 6.00
C TYR A 86 1.70 -9.36 5.21
N GLU A 87 0.59 -9.28 5.93
CA GLU A 87 -0.62 -8.63 5.48
C GLU A 87 -0.83 -7.37 6.29
N ILE A 88 -0.94 -6.25 5.58
CA ILE A 88 -1.34 -4.96 6.11
C ILE A 88 -2.82 -4.80 5.77
N VAL A 89 -3.65 -4.61 6.79
CA VAL A 89 -5.07 -4.33 6.63
C VAL A 89 -5.31 -2.89 7.06
N ILE A 90 -5.86 -2.09 6.17
CA ILE A 90 -6.27 -0.72 6.43
C ILE A 90 -7.79 -0.70 6.51
N GLY A 91 -8.34 -0.19 7.62
CA GLY A 91 -9.78 -0.09 7.81
C GLY A 91 -10.54 -1.42 7.77
N GLY A 92 -9.99 -2.49 8.33
CA GLY A 92 -10.70 -3.75 8.59
C GLY A 92 -11.78 -3.59 9.67
N MET A 93 -12.54 -4.68 9.92
CA MET A 93 -13.66 -4.73 10.87
C MET A 93 -14.64 -3.58 10.67
N LYS A 94 -15.18 -3.44 9.44
CA LYS A 94 -16.07 -2.32 9.06
C LYS A 94 -15.40 -0.95 9.23
N ASN A 95 -14.14 -0.80 8.83
CA ASN A 95 -13.39 0.46 8.87
C ASN A 95 -13.20 1.02 10.27
N THR A 96 -12.90 0.14 11.23
CA THR A 96 -12.65 0.53 12.62
C THR A 96 -11.23 0.21 13.09
N ARG A 97 -10.49 -0.63 12.36
CA ARG A 97 -9.13 -1.03 12.73
C ARG A 97 -8.22 -1.13 11.53
N SER A 98 -6.98 -0.74 11.73
CA SER A 98 -5.88 -1.08 10.83
C SER A 98 -4.91 -1.98 11.60
N GLY A 99 -4.23 -2.90 10.91
CA GLY A 99 -3.28 -3.78 11.57
C GLY A 99 -2.31 -4.48 10.61
N ILE A 100 -1.27 -5.05 11.21
CA ILE A 100 -0.24 -5.86 10.56
C ILE A 100 -0.36 -7.27 11.12
N ARG A 101 -0.29 -8.27 10.25
CA ARG A 101 -0.23 -9.69 10.62
C ARG A 101 0.73 -10.47 9.73
N GLN A 102 1.32 -11.53 10.27
CA GLN A 102 2.28 -12.40 9.57
C GLN A 102 1.63 -13.52 8.74
N CYS A 103 0.30 -13.56 8.66
CA CYS A 103 -0.44 -14.57 7.91
C CYS A 103 -1.76 -14.02 7.39
N VAL A 104 -2.22 -14.57 6.26
CA VAL A 104 -3.51 -14.14 5.70
C VAL A 104 -4.67 -14.58 6.60
N GLY A 105 -5.50 -13.63 7.02
CA GLY A 105 -6.72 -13.89 7.78
C GLY A 105 -6.53 -14.16 9.28
N CYS A 106 -5.30 -14.25 9.78
CA CYS A 106 -5.04 -14.54 11.19
C CYS A 106 -5.21 -13.30 12.09
N LYS A 107 -4.96 -13.47 13.40
CA LYS A 107 -5.02 -12.36 14.36
C LYS A 107 -3.96 -11.31 14.02
N PHE A 108 -4.27 -10.04 14.24
CA PHE A 108 -3.27 -8.98 14.18
C PHE A 108 -2.20 -9.19 15.25
N ASP A 109 -0.95 -9.12 14.81
CA ASP A 109 0.20 -9.00 15.71
C ASP A 109 0.24 -7.59 16.29
N GLU A 110 -0.03 -6.58 15.43
CA GLU A 110 -0.14 -5.18 15.83
C GLU A 110 -1.36 -4.52 15.19
N TRP A 111 -2.09 -3.70 15.95
CA TRP A 111 -3.28 -3.01 15.44
C TRP A 111 -3.59 -1.71 16.18
N VAL A 112 -4.32 -0.83 15.50
CA VAL A 112 -4.84 0.43 16.05
C VAL A 112 -6.30 0.62 15.69
N LYS A 113 -7.04 1.37 16.52
CA LYS A 113 -8.35 1.90 16.12
C LYS A 113 -8.13 3.00 15.10
N ASP A 114 -8.65 2.81 13.91
CA ASP A 114 -8.47 3.78 12.82
C ASP A 114 -9.63 3.67 11.82
N LYS A 115 -10.24 4.82 11.53
CA LYS A 115 -11.28 4.96 10.50
C LYS A 115 -10.64 5.47 9.22
N ALA A 116 -9.69 4.69 8.73
CA ALA A 116 -8.75 5.10 7.69
C ALA A 116 -9.40 5.32 6.33
N LEU A 117 -10.41 4.53 5.97
CA LEU A 117 -10.96 4.47 4.62
C LEU A 117 -12.18 5.37 4.45
N ASN A 118 -12.46 5.74 3.19
CA ASN A 118 -13.62 6.52 2.82
C ASN A 118 -14.28 5.95 1.55
N CYS A 119 -15.60 5.71 1.60
CA CYS A 119 -16.36 5.16 0.47
C CYS A 119 -16.37 6.08 -0.76
N ARG A 120 -16.22 7.40 -0.56
CA ARG A 120 -16.43 8.42 -1.60
C ARG A 120 -15.12 9.01 -2.10
N PHE A 121 -14.12 9.13 -1.24
CA PHE A 121 -12.87 9.81 -1.53
C PHE A 121 -11.67 8.87 -1.37
N PHE A 122 -10.64 9.11 -2.18
CA PHE A 122 -9.35 8.47 -2.00
C PHE A 122 -8.66 9.05 -0.76
N ASN A 123 -8.22 8.16 0.13
CA ASN A 123 -7.29 8.49 1.19
C ASN A 123 -5.92 7.93 0.84
N TYR A 124 -4.87 8.72 1.08
CA TYR A 124 -3.49 8.34 0.82
C TYR A 124 -2.89 7.61 2.00
N PHE A 125 -2.04 6.64 1.69
CA PHE A 125 -1.30 5.82 2.62
C PHE A 125 0.10 5.57 2.11
N TRP A 126 0.96 5.15 3.03
CA TRP A 126 2.24 4.60 2.68
C TRP A 126 2.57 3.41 3.59
N ILE A 127 3.29 2.45 3.02
CA ILE A 127 3.88 1.32 3.73
C ILE A 127 5.38 1.39 3.48
N SER A 128 6.19 1.31 4.53
CA SER A 128 7.64 1.22 4.43
C SER A 128 8.11 -0.05 5.09
N TRP A 129 8.98 -0.80 4.42
CA TRP A 129 9.70 -1.95 4.98
C TRP A 129 11.22 -1.67 4.99
N CYS A 130 11.58 -0.41 5.19
CA CYS A 130 12.95 0.03 5.39
C CYS A 130 13.53 -0.44 6.74
N GLY A 131 14.78 -0.88 6.73
CA GLY A 131 15.49 -1.25 7.97
C GLY A 131 14.94 -2.53 8.60
N ASP A 132 14.70 -2.49 9.91
CA ASP A 132 14.25 -3.61 10.74
C ASP A 132 12.75 -3.54 11.11
N GLU A 133 11.97 -2.66 10.48
CA GLU A 133 10.55 -2.47 10.80
C GLU A 133 9.67 -2.32 9.53
N VAL A 134 8.44 -2.82 9.60
CA VAL A 134 7.34 -2.35 8.74
C VAL A 134 6.72 -1.13 9.42
N TRP A 135 6.50 -0.06 8.66
CA TRP A 135 5.73 1.09 9.07
C TRP A 135 4.55 1.31 8.13
N VAL A 136 3.43 1.76 8.67
CA VAL A 136 2.26 2.21 7.91
C VAL A 136 1.91 3.62 8.37
N GLY A 137 1.55 4.51 7.45
CA GLY A 137 1.11 5.86 7.78
C GLY A 137 0.08 6.42 6.82
N HIS A 138 -0.57 7.50 7.27
CA HIS A 138 -1.49 8.31 6.47
C HIS A 138 -0.73 9.30 5.58
N GLY A 139 -1.36 9.69 4.48
CA GLY A 139 -0.83 10.67 3.54
C GLY A 139 0.14 10.05 2.54
N TYR A 140 0.81 10.93 1.78
CA TYR A 140 1.71 10.55 0.68
C TYR A 140 3.18 10.89 0.96
N ARG A 141 3.51 11.28 2.21
CA ARG A 141 4.87 11.68 2.62
C ARG A 141 5.39 10.83 3.78
N PRO A 142 5.93 9.64 3.53
CA PRO A 142 6.76 8.96 4.52
C PRO A 142 7.88 9.89 5.02
N PRO A 143 8.26 9.86 6.31
CA PRO A 143 7.74 9.01 7.38
C PRO A 143 6.62 9.68 8.22
N HIS A 144 5.89 10.67 7.69
CA HIS A 144 4.90 11.43 8.47
C HIS A 144 3.62 10.63 8.72
N ASN A 145 2.90 10.99 9.79
CA ASN A 145 1.59 10.43 10.18
C ASN A 145 1.56 8.90 10.28
N ARG A 146 2.58 8.33 10.93
CA ARG A 146 2.66 6.90 11.26
C ARG A 146 1.47 6.47 12.11
N ILE A 147 0.90 5.31 11.78
CA ILE A 147 -0.20 4.69 12.53
C ILE A 147 0.14 3.31 13.08
N LEU A 148 0.98 2.56 12.38
CA LEU A 148 1.37 1.20 12.75
C LEU A 148 2.85 1.02 12.54
N ARG A 149 3.43 0.16 13.36
CA ARG A 149 4.75 -0.39 13.16
C ARG A 149 4.78 -1.86 13.56
N TYR A 150 5.68 -2.61 12.96
CA TYR A 150 5.98 -3.98 13.35
C TYR A 150 7.48 -4.21 13.19
N LYS A 151 8.15 -4.68 14.24
CA LYS A 151 9.59 -4.94 14.22
C LYS A 151 9.88 -6.38 13.80
N TYR A 152 10.81 -6.55 12.87
CA TYR A 152 11.24 -7.87 12.41
C TYR A 152 12.03 -8.61 13.48
N GLU A 153 11.79 -9.91 13.62
CA GLU A 153 12.75 -10.82 14.26
C GLU A 153 13.95 -11.09 13.33
N ASN A 154 13.67 -11.28 12.03
CA ASN A 154 14.65 -11.46 10.96
C ASN A 154 14.24 -10.62 9.75
N GLN A 155 15.19 -9.92 9.12
CA GLN A 155 14.88 -9.06 7.98
C GLN A 155 14.34 -9.90 6.80
N PRO A 156 13.09 -9.68 6.37
CA PRO A 156 12.50 -10.50 5.31
C PRO A 156 12.91 -10.02 3.92
N VAL A 157 12.87 -10.95 2.98
CA VAL A 157 12.95 -10.64 1.55
C VAL A 157 11.54 -10.31 1.06
N ILE A 158 11.35 -9.08 0.61
CA ILE A 158 10.10 -8.58 0.02
C ILE A 158 10.42 -8.15 -1.40
N ASN A 159 9.89 -8.90 -2.39
CA ASN A 159 10.08 -8.65 -3.82
C ASN A 159 8.76 -8.39 -4.55
N ALA A 160 7.62 -8.66 -3.90
CA ALA A 160 6.31 -8.51 -4.48
C ALA A 160 5.34 -7.92 -3.46
N ALA A 161 4.28 -7.31 -3.98
CA ALA A 161 3.13 -6.91 -3.21
C ALA A 161 1.86 -7.22 -4.00
N SER A 162 0.77 -7.45 -3.29
CA SER A 162 -0.54 -7.73 -3.88
C SER A 162 -1.63 -7.01 -3.11
N VAL A 163 -2.72 -6.65 -3.79
CA VAL A 163 -3.85 -5.96 -3.18
C VAL A 163 -5.15 -6.76 -3.31
N ARG A 164 -6.02 -6.61 -2.31
CA ARG A 164 -7.38 -7.15 -2.26
C ARG A 164 -8.22 -6.30 -1.33
N SER A 165 -9.54 -6.43 -1.39
CA SER A 165 -10.42 -5.76 -0.44
C SER A 165 -11.64 -6.57 -0.02
N GLU A 166 -12.17 -6.23 1.16
CA GLU A 166 -13.44 -6.72 1.72
C GLU A 166 -14.66 -5.93 1.20
N SER A 167 -14.45 -4.79 0.55
CA SER A 167 -15.48 -4.04 -0.15
C SER A 167 -14.96 -3.59 -1.51
N ASP A 168 -15.84 -3.21 -2.43
CA ASP A 168 -15.40 -2.73 -3.74
C ASP A 168 -14.43 -1.56 -3.59
N THR A 169 -13.17 -1.77 -3.98
CA THR A 169 -12.09 -0.82 -3.70
C THR A 169 -11.41 -0.39 -4.98
N TYR A 170 -11.19 0.91 -5.09
CA TYR A 170 -10.38 1.52 -6.12
C TYR A 170 -9.05 1.89 -5.50
N TRP A 171 -7.97 1.44 -6.13
CA TRP A 171 -6.61 1.75 -5.75
C TRP A 171 -6.04 2.77 -6.73
N ALA A 172 -5.18 3.64 -6.24
CA ALA A 172 -4.36 4.49 -7.06
C ALA A 172 -2.92 4.31 -6.57
N LEU A 173 -2.09 3.68 -7.38
CA LEU A 173 -0.71 3.32 -7.05
C LEU A 173 0.28 4.22 -7.77
#